data_AF-A0A9W8CW33-F1
#
_entry.id   AF-A0A9W8CW33-F1
#
_cell.length_a   1.000
_cell.length_b   1.000
_cell.length_c   1.000
_cell.angle_alpha   90.00
_cell.angle_beta   90.00
_cell.angle_gamma   90.00
#
_symmetry.space_group_name_H-M   'P 1'
#
loop_
_entity.id
_entity.type
_entity.pdbx_description
1 polymer ?
#
loop_
_entity_poly.entity_id
_entity_poly.type
_entity_poly.pdbx_seq_one_letter_code
_entity_poly.pdbx_strand_id
1 'polypeptide(L)'
;MTSDAVDEALELFRGNSFFRNFEIKGAGDRLLVYVLLFISQCLGKLKATTSQSEAVKALYTLAVTNVVIPADASFPLHSLYPSVEKTEADQLRQYLQQVRQEVALRLVPLVYTANGQPSQTPSKWWLCFQKRHFMGKAMQ
;
A
#
# COMPACT_ATOMS: atom_id res chain seq x y z
N MET A 1 -17.27 -11.84 -10.83
CA MET A 1 -16.13 -11.65 -9.90
C MET A 1 -16.32 -10.29 -9.25
N THR A 2 -16.50 -10.27 -7.95
CA THR A 2 -16.67 -9.05 -7.16
C THR A 2 -15.30 -8.42 -6.91
N SER A 3 -14.96 -7.37 -7.67
CA SER A 3 -13.82 -6.52 -7.40
C SER A 3 -14.03 -5.80 -6.08
N ASP A 4 -12.99 -5.76 -5.23
CA ASP A 4 -13.01 -4.98 -3.98
C ASP A 4 -12.07 -3.77 -4.04
N ALA A 5 -12.02 -3.00 -2.95
CA ALA A 5 -11.22 -1.78 -2.86
C ALA A 5 -9.70 -2.04 -2.94
N VAL A 6 -9.23 -3.24 -2.56
CA VAL A 6 -7.80 -3.60 -2.65
C VAL A 6 -7.43 -3.88 -4.11
N ASP A 7 -8.29 -4.60 -4.82
CA ASP A 7 -8.09 -4.86 -6.26
C ASP A 7 -8.07 -3.54 -7.05
N GLU A 8 -9.04 -2.66 -6.79
CA GLU A 8 -9.11 -1.33 -7.40
C GLU A 8 -7.83 -0.53 -7.12
N ALA A 9 -7.34 -0.51 -5.88
CA ALA A 9 -6.13 0.21 -5.53
C ALA A 9 -4.87 -0.33 -6.21
N LEU A 10 -4.76 -1.66 -6.38
CA LEU A 10 -3.65 -2.30 -7.09
C LEU A 10 -3.65 -1.98 -8.59
N GLU A 11 -4.83 -1.93 -9.22
CA GLU A 11 -5.00 -1.53 -10.62
C GLU A 11 -4.67 -0.04 -10.82
N LEU A 12 -5.19 0.80 -9.94
CA LEU A 12 -5.01 2.25 -9.97
C LEU A 12 -3.60 2.70 -9.58
N PHE A 13 -2.81 1.85 -8.90
CA PHE A 13 -1.50 2.21 -8.36
C PHE A 13 -0.54 2.79 -9.41
N ARG A 14 -0.40 2.12 -10.55
CA ARG A 14 0.59 2.51 -11.56
C ARG A 14 0.28 3.89 -12.15
N GLY A 15 -0.98 4.16 -12.48
CA GLY A 15 -1.41 5.45 -12.98
C GLY A 15 -1.32 6.53 -11.90
N ASN A 16 -1.75 6.21 -10.67
CA ASN A 16 -1.82 7.19 -9.61
C ASN A 16 -0.48 7.59 -9.02
N SER A 17 0.52 6.70 -9.05
CA SER A 17 1.89 6.96 -8.56
C SER A 17 2.58 8.16 -9.21
N PHE A 18 2.05 8.71 -10.31
CA PHE A 18 2.58 9.90 -10.99
C PHE A 18 1.91 11.21 -10.58
N PHE A 19 0.72 11.17 -9.96
CA PHE A 19 0.00 12.39 -9.60
C PHE A 19 0.61 13.04 -8.36
N ARG A 20 0.78 14.37 -8.46
CA ARG A 20 1.28 15.22 -7.37
C ARG A 20 0.16 15.84 -6.54
N ASN A 21 -1.04 15.93 -7.10
CA ASN A 21 -2.23 16.46 -6.46
C ASN A 21 -3.34 15.41 -6.57
N PHE A 22 -4.03 15.14 -5.47
CA PHE A 22 -5.17 14.22 -5.44
C PHE A 22 -6.29 14.87 -4.63
N GLU A 23 -7.44 15.08 -5.26
CA GLU A 23 -8.61 15.66 -4.62
C GLU A 23 -9.41 14.55 -3.93
N ILE A 24 -9.51 14.62 -2.60
CA ILE A 24 -10.27 13.65 -1.81
C ILE A 24 -11.73 14.10 -1.79
N LYS A 25 -12.61 13.35 -2.47
CA LYS A 25 -14.04 13.66 -2.56
C LYS A 25 -14.87 12.90 -1.54
N GLY A 26 -14.38 11.75 -1.05
CA GLY A 26 -15.13 10.96 -0.08
C GLY A 26 -14.29 9.99 0.77
N ALA A 27 -14.99 9.15 1.53
CA ALA A 27 -14.36 8.15 2.40
C ALA A 27 -13.63 7.05 1.61
N GLY A 28 -14.12 6.67 0.42
CA GLY A 28 -13.45 5.71 -0.46
C GLY A 28 -12.08 6.19 -0.93
N ASP A 29 -11.99 7.46 -1.36
CA ASP A 29 -10.74 8.10 -1.78
C ASP A 29 -9.68 8.09 -0.66
N ARG A 30 -10.12 8.30 0.59
CA ARG A 30 -9.23 8.27 1.76
C ARG A 30 -8.63 6.88 1.97
N LEU A 31 -9.42 5.82 1.81
CA LEU A 31 -8.93 4.46 1.88
C LEU A 31 -7.98 4.18 0.71
N LEU A 32 -8.34 4.59 -0.51
CA LEU A 32 -7.52 4.43 -1.70
C LEU A 32 -6.14 5.08 -1.51
N VAL A 33 -6.08 6.34 -1.08
CA VAL A 33 -4.80 7.05 -0.81
C VAL A 33 -3.96 6.29 0.21
N TYR A 34 -4.58 5.78 1.28
CA TYR A 34 -3.86 4.99 2.28
C TYR A 34 -3.24 3.72 1.68
N VAL A 35 -4.02 2.98 0.90
CA VAL A 35 -3.56 1.74 0.25
C VAL A 35 -2.46 2.03 -0.77
N LEU A 36 -2.56 3.11 -1.56
CA LEU A 36 -1.52 3.52 -2.50
C LEU A 36 -0.18 3.83 -1.82
N LEU A 37 -0.22 4.53 -0.67
CA LEU A 37 0.98 4.78 0.14
C LEU A 37 1.57 3.49 0.70
N PHE A 38 0.72 2.57 1.15
CA PHE A 38 1.16 1.28 1.67
C PHE A 38 1.78 0.38 0.58
N ILE A 39 1.21 0.34 -0.64
CA ILE A 39 1.81 -0.36 -1.79
C ILE A 39 3.22 0.19 -2.06
N SER A 40 3.40 1.51 -2.02
CA SER A 40 4.71 2.15 -2.18
C SER A 40 5.71 1.69 -1.11
N GLN A 41 5.27 1.62 0.16
CA GLN A 41 6.09 1.14 1.28
C GLN A 41 6.49 -0.33 1.10
N CYS A 42 5.54 -1.18 0.68
CA CYS A 42 5.79 -2.59 0.36
C CYS A 42 6.85 -2.73 -0.73
N LEU A 43 6.70 -2.00 -1.84
CA LEU A 43 7.69 -2.01 -2.92
C LEU A 43 9.05 -1.55 -2.40
N GLY A 44 9.11 -0.49 -1.59
CA GLY A 44 10.35 -0.01 -0.97
C GLY A 44 11.07 -1.02 -0.09
N LYS A 45 10.36 -2.04 0.43
CA LYS A 45 10.95 -3.12 1.23
C LYS A 45 11.66 -4.18 0.38
N LEU A 46 11.29 -4.33 -0.89
CA LEU A 46 11.82 -5.37 -1.78
C LEU A 46 13.15 -4.93 -2.44
N LYS A 47 14.01 -5.89 -2.78
CA LYS A 47 15.20 -5.68 -3.61
C LYS A 47 15.10 -6.54 -4.85
N ALA A 48 15.86 -6.21 -5.90
CA ALA A 48 15.92 -7.03 -7.13
C ALA A 48 16.33 -8.50 -6.87
N THR A 49 16.99 -8.77 -5.74
CA THR A 49 17.44 -10.09 -5.30
C THR A 49 16.50 -10.77 -4.32
N THR A 50 15.44 -10.12 -3.86
CA THR A 50 14.51 -10.70 -2.88
C THR A 50 13.73 -11.82 -3.54
N SER A 51 13.74 -13.02 -2.95
CA SER A 51 12.93 -14.14 -3.45
C SER A 51 11.45 -13.97 -3.09
N GLN A 52 10.55 -14.65 -3.80
CA GLN A 52 9.11 -14.55 -3.54
C GLN A 52 8.74 -14.96 -2.10
N SER A 53 9.37 -16.01 -1.56
CA SER A 53 9.12 -16.49 -0.21
C SER A 53 9.59 -15.50 0.86
N GLU A 54 10.73 -14.84 0.65
CA GLU A 54 11.21 -13.76 1.52
C GLU A 54 10.27 -12.55 1.45
N ALA A 55 9.78 -12.21 0.26
CA ALA A 55 8.82 -11.11 0.08
C ALA A 55 7.51 -11.37 0.84
N VAL A 56 6.94 -12.58 0.75
CA VAL A 56 5.73 -12.95 1.52
C VAL A 56 5.94 -12.69 3.02
N LYS A 57 7.05 -13.19 3.58
CA LYS A 57 7.36 -13.00 5.00
C LYS A 57 7.55 -11.53 5.35
N ALA A 58 8.38 -10.82 4.57
CA ALA A 58 8.72 -9.43 4.84
C ALA A 58 7.51 -8.50 4.75
N LEU A 59 6.66 -8.68 3.74
CA LEU A 59 5.47 -7.84 3.55
C LEU A 59 4.36 -8.19 4.52
N TYR A 60 4.18 -9.47 4.88
CA TYR A 60 3.25 -9.85 5.95
C TYR A 60 3.65 -9.24 7.30
N THR A 61 4.94 -9.31 7.66
CA THR A 61 5.45 -8.64 8.86
C THR A 61 5.19 -7.14 8.79
N LEU A 62 5.50 -6.48 7.68
CA LEU A 62 5.23 -5.05 7.48
C LEU A 62 3.74 -4.70 7.63
N ALA A 63 2.85 -5.56 7.15
CA ALA A 63 1.40 -5.35 7.24
C ALA A 63 0.89 -5.35 8.68
N VAL A 64 1.48 -6.16 9.56
CA VAL A 64 1.03 -6.30 10.95
C VAL A 64 1.76 -5.37 11.92
N THR A 65 3.02 -5.02 11.64
CA THR A 65 3.82 -4.15 12.52
C THR A 65 3.59 -2.67 12.23
N ASN A 66 3.63 -1.82 13.27
CA ASN A 66 3.60 -0.36 13.13
C ASN A 66 2.47 0.14 12.21
N VAL A 67 1.25 -0.35 12.44
CA VAL A 67 0.08 0.07 11.65
C VAL A 67 -0.22 1.54 11.92
N VAL A 68 0.24 2.44 11.06
CA VAL A 68 -0.05 3.87 11.15
C VAL A 68 -1.50 4.10 10.73
N ILE A 69 -2.28 4.79 11.56
CA ILE A 69 -3.63 5.23 11.19
C ILE A 69 -3.56 6.67 10.62
N PRO A 70 -4.43 7.05 9.68
CA PRO A 70 -4.40 8.40 9.11
C PRO A 70 -4.60 9.55 10.09
N ALA A 71 -5.20 9.28 11.25
CA ALA A 71 -5.37 10.25 12.33
C ALA A 71 -4.08 10.47 13.17
N ASP A 72 -3.09 9.57 13.06
CA ASP A 72 -1.81 9.73 13.77
C ASP A 72 -0.97 10.82 13.09
N ALA A 73 -0.30 11.68 13.87
CA ALA A 73 0.57 12.74 13.35
C ALA A 73 1.77 12.21 12.55
N SER A 74 2.13 10.93 12.72
CA SER A 74 3.15 10.24 11.92
C SER A 74 2.69 9.94 10.50
N PHE A 75 1.38 10.04 10.20
CA PHE A 75 0.88 9.83 8.86
C PHE A 75 1.14 11.07 7.97
N PRO A 76 1.83 10.92 6.82
CA PRO A 76 2.30 12.04 5.99
C PRO A 76 1.22 12.99 5.44
N LEU A 77 -0.05 12.54 5.45
CA LEU A 77 -1.21 13.26 4.94
C LEU A 77 -2.30 13.44 6.02
N HIS A 78 -1.94 13.42 7.30
CA HIS A 78 -2.92 13.44 8.40
C HIS A 78 -3.89 14.64 8.32
N SER A 79 -3.44 15.79 7.79
CA SER A 79 -4.27 17.00 7.64
C SER A 79 -5.45 16.83 6.66
N LEU A 80 -5.42 15.81 5.81
CA LEU A 80 -6.48 15.51 4.86
C LEU A 80 -7.52 14.51 5.40
N TYR A 81 -7.28 13.99 6.61
CA TYR A 81 -8.14 13.01 7.26
C TYR A 81 -8.81 13.64 8.49
N PRO A 82 -10.06 13.25 8.78
CA PRO A 82 -10.74 13.72 9.98
C PRO A 82 -10.04 13.16 11.22
N SER A 83 -10.18 13.89 12.33
CA SER A 83 -9.82 13.35 13.65
C SER A 83 -10.72 12.15 13.98
N VAL A 84 -10.15 11.19 14.70
CA VAL A 84 -10.84 9.96 15.11
C VAL A 84 -10.85 9.91 16.63
N GLU A 85 -12.00 9.55 17.21
CA GLU A 85 -12.12 9.35 18.66
C GLU A 85 -11.24 8.19 19.13
N LYS A 86 -10.74 8.25 20.36
CA LYS A 86 -9.83 7.20 20.88
C LYS A 86 -10.44 5.80 20.81
N THR A 87 -11.74 5.68 21.05
CA THR A 87 -12.47 4.40 21.00
C THR A 87 -12.58 3.83 19.58
N GLU A 88 -12.65 4.68 18.57
CA GLU A 88 -12.72 4.29 17.15
C GLU A 88 -11.33 4.05 16.55
N ALA A 89 -10.28 4.66 17.13
CA ALA A 89 -8.91 4.55 16.65
C ALA A 89 -8.38 3.10 16.67
N ASP A 90 -8.70 2.33 17.70
CA ASP A 90 -8.29 0.92 17.81
C ASP A 90 -9.01 0.05 16.77
N GLN A 91 -10.31 0.29 16.56
CA GLN A 91 -11.10 -0.40 15.54
C GLN A 91 -10.56 -0.09 14.14
N LEU A 92 -10.27 1.19 13.86
CA LEU A 92 -9.67 1.61 12.60
C LEU A 92 -8.29 0.98 12.39
N ARG A 93 -7.47 0.88 13.44
CA ARG A 93 -6.15 0.24 13.36
C ARG A 93 -6.26 -1.24 13.00
N GLN A 94 -7.20 -1.97 13.61
CA GLN A 94 -7.47 -3.37 13.28
C GLN A 94 -7.98 -3.54 11.84
N TYR A 95 -8.90 -2.67 11.40
CA TYR A 95 -9.39 -2.66 10.03
C TYR A 95 -8.27 -2.43 9.02
N LEU A 96 -7.43 -1.40 9.24
CA LEU A 96 -6.31 -1.10 8.34
C LEU A 96 -5.24 -2.19 8.36
N GLN A 97 -5.04 -2.89 9.49
CA GLN A 97 -4.17 -4.06 9.55
C GLN A 97 -4.65 -5.16 8.61
N GLN A 98 -5.95 -5.47 8.61
CA GLN A 98 -6.53 -6.47 7.70
C GLN A 98 -6.37 -6.05 6.23
N VAL A 99 -6.65 -4.78 5.92
CA VAL A 99 -6.45 -4.24 4.56
C VAL A 99 -4.98 -4.38 4.13
N ARG A 100 -4.02 -4.05 5.00
CA ARG A 100 -2.59 -4.21 4.70
C ARG A 100 -2.20 -5.66 4.44
N GLN A 101 -2.75 -6.60 5.20
CA GLN A 101 -2.49 -8.04 5.01
C GLN A 101 -2.99 -8.51 3.64
N GLU A 102 -4.20 -8.13 3.26
CA GLU A 102 -4.78 -8.43 1.94
C GLU A 102 -3.95 -7.81 0.80
N VAL A 103 -3.52 -6.55 0.95
CA VAL A 103 -2.64 -5.89 -0.02
C VAL A 103 -1.32 -6.65 -0.15
N ALA A 104 -0.68 -7.01 0.96
CA ALA A 104 0.58 -7.75 0.94
C ALA A 104 0.44 -9.12 0.25
N LEU A 105 -0.65 -9.84 0.56
CA LEU A 105 -0.96 -11.15 -0.02
C LEU A 105 -1.13 -11.07 -1.54
N ARG A 106 -1.89 -10.07 -2.03
CA ARG A 106 -2.20 -9.92 -3.46
C ARG A 106 -1.10 -9.23 -4.26
N LEU A 107 -0.30 -8.37 -3.63
CA LEU A 107 0.80 -7.66 -4.29
C LEU A 107 1.95 -8.60 -4.68
N VAL A 108 2.32 -9.57 -3.82
CA VAL A 108 3.47 -10.44 -4.09
C VAL A 108 3.33 -11.20 -5.42
N PRO A 109 2.23 -11.92 -5.71
CA PRO A 109 2.04 -12.57 -7.01
C PRO A 109 2.16 -11.61 -8.20
N LEU A 110 1.64 -10.38 -8.08
CA LEU A 110 1.71 -9.36 -9.13
C LEU A 110 3.13 -8.88 -9.39
N VAL A 111 3.93 -8.70 -8.33
CA VAL A 111 5.33 -8.26 -8.42
C VAL A 111 6.22 -9.36 -8.99
N TYR A 112 5.94 -10.63 -8.67
CA TYR A 112 6.67 -11.80 -9.15
C TYR A 112 6.09 -12.39 -10.43
N THR A 113 5.34 -11.61 -11.20
CA THR A 113 4.90 -11.93 -12.55
C THR A 113 5.62 -11.05 -13.57
N ALA A 114 6.30 -11.67 -14.55
CA ALA A 114 6.96 -11.00 -15.65
C ALA A 114 6.35 -11.50 -16.98
N ASN A 115 5.82 -10.60 -17.80
CA ASN A 115 5.19 -10.93 -19.08
C ASN A 115 4.10 -12.03 -18.98
N GLY A 116 3.32 -12.03 -17.89
CA GLY A 116 2.28 -13.02 -17.64
C GLY A 116 2.78 -14.39 -17.17
N GLN A 117 4.09 -14.53 -16.88
CA GLN A 117 4.69 -15.76 -16.38
C GLN A 117 5.28 -15.57 -14.97
N PRO A 118 5.30 -16.62 -14.13
CA PRO A 118 5.97 -16.57 -12.83
C PRO A 118 7.46 -16.24 -12.97
N SER A 119 7.96 -15.40 -12.07
CA SER A 119 9.35 -14.96 -12.00
C SER A 119 9.94 -15.29 -10.64
N GLN A 120 11.22 -15.66 -10.61
CA GLN A 120 11.96 -15.91 -9.36
C GLN A 120 12.38 -14.60 -8.66
N THR A 121 12.42 -13.51 -9.42
CA THR A 121 12.81 -12.17 -8.93
C THR A 121 11.68 -11.16 -9.17
N PRO A 122 11.60 -10.10 -8.35
CA PRO A 122 10.57 -9.08 -8.50
C PRO A 122 10.75 -8.30 -9.81
N SER A 123 9.63 -8.02 -10.46
CA SER A 123 9.57 -7.33 -11.75
C SER A 123 10.10 -5.90 -11.64
N LYS A 124 11.02 -5.54 -12.54
CA LYS A 124 11.56 -4.17 -12.66
C LYS A 124 10.49 -3.11 -12.89
N TRP A 125 9.36 -3.50 -13.49
CA TRP A 125 8.22 -2.61 -13.77
C TRP A 125 7.41 -2.27 -12.53
N TRP A 126 7.57 -3.04 -11.46
CA TRP A 126 7.05 -2.70 -10.14
C TRP A 126 8.11 -1.98 -9.31
N LEU A 127 9.36 -2.46 -9.32
CA LEU A 127 10.44 -1.84 -8.54
C LEU A 127 10.80 -0.41 -9.00
N CYS A 128 10.52 -0.02 -10.23
CA CYS A 128 10.75 1.35 -10.69
C CYS A 128 9.91 2.41 -9.93
N PHE A 129 8.86 1.98 -9.22
CA PHE A 129 8.03 2.84 -8.38
C PHE A 129 8.58 3.04 -6.96
N GLN A 130 9.61 2.30 -6.53
CA GLN A 130 10.21 2.42 -5.19
C GLN A 130 10.70 3.84 -4.86
N LYS A 131 11.21 4.55 -5.86
CA LYS A 131 11.74 5.92 -5.74
C LYS A 131 10.71 6.99 -6.08
N ARG A 132 9.48 6.59 -6.40
CA ARG A 132 8.39 7.50 -6.77
C ARG A 132 7.39 7.52 -5.62
N HIS A 133 7.11 8.71 -5.12
CA HIS A 133 6.21 8.89 -4.00
C HIS A 133 4.94 9.58 -4.49
N PHE A 134 3.80 8.92 -4.30
CA PHE A 134 2.50 9.51 -4.49
C PHE A 134 2.39 10.81 -3.69
N MET A 135 2.00 11.92 -4.33
CA MET A 135 1.99 13.27 -3.73
C MET A 135 3.33 13.72 -3.11
N GLY A 136 4.46 13.09 -3.46
CA GLY A 136 5.75 13.34 -2.82
C GLY A 136 5.81 12.91 -1.35
N LYS A 137 4.88 12.07 -0.89
CA LYS A 137 4.79 11.58 0.49
C LYS A 137 5.03 10.08 0.56
N ALA A 138 5.66 9.63 1.65
CA ALA A 138 5.97 8.23 1.88
C ALA A 138 5.56 7.86 3.31
N MET A 139 4.89 6.73 3.46
CA MET A 139 4.67 6.13 4.78
C MET A 139 6.01 5.55 5.27
N GLN A 140 6.40 5.92 6.50
CA GLN A 140 7.61 5.41 7.14
C GLN A 140 7.37 4.01 7.72
#